data_AF-A0A538FQ92-F1
#
_entry.id   AF-A0A538FQ92-F1
#
_cell.length_a   1.000
_cell.length_b   1.000
_cell.length_c   1.000
_cell.angle_alpha   90.00
_cell.angle_beta   90.00
_cell.angle_gamma   90.00
#
_symmetry.space_group_name_H-M   'P 1'
#
loop_
_entity.id
_entity.type
_entity.pdbx_description
1 polymer ?
#
loop_
_entity_poly.entity_id
_entity_poly.type
_entity_poly.pdbx_seq_one_letter_code
_entity_poly.pdbx_strand_id
1 'polypeptide(L)'
;TFNAISWIEALGFCGIGEAKDWIDGGRRIALDGELPVNPHGGQLSEGRTHGFGFLYEAVAQLRHEAGERQVRDARTVVVTSGGGTPSGVLLLQR
;
A
#
# COMPACT_ATOMS: atom_id res chain seq x y z
N THR A 1 -1.83 -8.71 -5.46
CA THR A 1 -3.19 -9.28 -5.51
C THR A 1 -4.01 -8.47 -6.50
N PHE A 2 -5.13 -8.99 -7.01
CA PHE A 2 -6.07 -8.19 -7.81
C PHE A 2 -6.48 -6.90 -7.05
N ASN A 3 -6.82 -7.04 -5.76
CA ASN A 3 -7.24 -5.91 -4.92
C ASN A 3 -6.19 -4.79 -4.84
N ALA A 4 -4.89 -5.10 -4.74
CA ALA A 4 -3.86 -4.07 -4.66
C ALA A 4 -3.82 -3.22 -5.93
N ILE A 5 -4.02 -3.84 -7.10
CA ILE A 5 -4.06 -3.13 -8.39
C ILE A 5 -5.34 -2.29 -8.49
N SER A 6 -6.50 -2.86 -8.15
CA SER A 6 -7.78 -2.14 -8.16
C SER A 6 -7.78 -0.92 -7.24
N TRP A 7 -7.10 -0.98 -6.09
CA TRP A 7 -6.99 0.16 -5.19
C TRP A 7 -6.11 1.28 -5.74
N ILE A 8 -5.08 0.99 -6.55
CA ILE A 8 -4.26 2.03 -7.20
C ILE A 8 -5.15 2.87 -8.14
N GLU A 9 -6.02 2.22 -8.91
CA GLU A 9 -6.99 2.90 -9.78
C GLU A 9 -8.06 3.63 -8.96
N ALA A 10 -8.65 2.97 -7.96
CA ALA A 10 -9.73 3.54 -7.16
C ALA A 10 -9.29 4.76 -6.31
N LEU A 11 -8.02 4.82 -5.92
CA LEU A 11 -7.42 5.97 -5.25
C LEU A 11 -6.99 7.08 -6.22
N GLY A 12 -7.08 6.85 -7.53
CA GLY A 12 -6.82 7.85 -8.56
C GLY A 12 -5.35 8.08 -8.89
N PHE A 13 -4.45 7.15 -8.56
CA PHE A 13 -3.04 7.24 -8.96
C PHE A 13 -2.83 7.02 -10.47
N CYS A 14 -3.79 6.32 -11.11
CA CYS A 14 -3.90 6.15 -12.55
C CYS A 14 -5.38 5.98 -12.94
N GLY A 15 -5.67 6.01 -14.24
CA GLY A 15 -7.01 5.76 -14.75
C GLY A 15 -7.46 4.30 -14.60
N ILE A 16 -8.77 4.07 -14.74
CA ILE A 16 -9.35 2.72 -14.70
C ILE A 16 -8.78 1.87 -15.86
N GLY A 17 -8.26 0.69 -15.54
CA GLY A 17 -7.60 -0.20 -16.49
C GLY A 17 -6.15 0.17 -16.82
N GLU A 18 -5.62 1.27 -16.28
CA GLU A 18 -4.26 1.73 -16.56
C GLU A 18 -3.23 1.18 -15.55
N ALA A 19 -3.67 0.54 -14.46
CA ALA A 19 -2.74 0.19 -13.38
C ALA A 19 -1.67 -0.80 -13.82
N LYS A 20 -1.94 -1.68 -14.79
CA LYS A 20 -0.94 -2.60 -15.36
C LYS A 20 0.27 -1.83 -15.92
N ASP A 21 0.00 -0.82 -16.73
CA ASP A 21 1.07 -0.04 -17.38
C ASP A 21 1.68 0.96 -16.39
N TRP A 22 0.86 1.46 -15.46
CA TRP A 22 1.34 2.35 -14.41
C TRP A 22 2.35 1.67 -13.48
N ILE A 23 2.09 0.42 -13.05
CA ILE A 23 3.02 -0.36 -12.21
C ILE A 23 4.13 -1.05 -13.00
N ASP A 24 4.21 -0.90 -14.33
CA ASP A 24 5.04 -1.75 -15.19
C ASP A 24 6.50 -1.85 -14.70
N GLY A 25 7.02 -3.08 -14.70
CA GLY A 25 8.33 -3.41 -14.13
C GLY A 25 8.45 -3.24 -12.60
N GLY A 26 7.38 -2.90 -11.89
CA GLY A 26 7.30 -2.79 -10.43
C GLY A 26 8.01 -1.56 -9.83
N ARG A 27 8.66 -0.72 -10.65
CA ARG A 27 9.54 0.36 -10.17
C ARG A 27 8.80 1.43 -9.38
N ARG A 28 7.57 1.78 -9.77
CA ARG A 28 6.77 2.79 -9.03
C ARG A 28 6.36 2.32 -7.65
N ILE A 29 6.13 1.01 -7.49
CA ILE A 29 5.62 0.42 -6.25
C ILE A 29 6.71 -0.19 -5.37
N ALA A 30 7.96 -0.14 -5.83
CA ALA A 30 9.13 -0.55 -5.08
C ALA A 30 9.31 0.29 -3.81
N LEU A 31 10.14 -0.19 -2.88
CA LEU A 31 10.39 0.48 -1.60
C LEU A 31 10.92 1.91 -1.74
N ASP A 32 11.75 2.13 -2.75
CA ASP A 32 12.33 3.42 -3.15
C ASP A 32 11.59 4.06 -4.34
N GLY A 33 10.43 3.51 -4.68
CA GLY A 33 9.57 3.97 -5.77
C GLY A 33 8.78 5.23 -5.45
N GLU A 34 7.98 5.66 -6.42
CA GLU A 34 7.10 6.82 -6.32
C GLU A 34 5.98 6.63 -5.29
N LEU A 35 5.41 5.42 -5.23
CA LEU A 35 4.35 5.04 -4.31
C LEU A 35 4.66 3.65 -3.77
N PRO A 36 5.49 3.52 -2.72
CA PRO A 36 5.80 2.22 -2.14
C PRO A 36 4.51 1.50 -1.69
N VAL A 37 4.21 0.33 -2.27
CA VAL A 37 3.00 -0.44 -1.97
C VAL A 37 3.36 -1.67 -1.15
N ASN A 38 2.72 -1.82 0.00
CA ASN A 38 2.88 -2.94 0.91
C ASN A 38 4.36 -3.29 1.21
N PRO A 39 5.16 -2.38 1.81
CA PRO A 39 6.58 -2.67 2.11
C PRO A 39 6.82 -3.90 2.98
N HIS A 40 5.84 -4.27 3.82
CA HIS A 40 5.81 -5.52 4.60
C HIS A 40 5.48 -6.78 3.79
N GLY A 41 5.24 -6.66 2.48
CA GLY A 41 4.87 -7.74 1.57
C GLY A 41 3.36 -7.97 1.42
N GLY A 42 2.53 -7.30 2.23
CA GLY A 42 1.08 -7.41 2.15
C GLY A 42 0.58 -8.84 2.38
N GLN A 43 -0.67 -9.08 1.99
CA GLN A 43 -1.29 -10.39 2.18
C GLN A 43 -0.68 -11.53 1.35
N LEU A 44 0.19 -11.23 0.38
CA LEU A 44 0.86 -12.25 -0.42
C LEU A 44 2.10 -12.83 0.27
N SER A 45 2.72 -12.10 1.20
CA SER A 45 3.97 -12.52 1.84
C SER A 45 3.90 -12.51 3.36
N GLU A 46 3.35 -11.46 3.99
CA GLU A 46 3.15 -11.41 5.45
C GLU A 46 1.99 -12.34 5.88
N GLY A 47 1.00 -12.48 5.00
CA GLY A 47 -0.18 -13.30 5.22
C GLY A 47 -1.44 -12.50 5.56
N ARG A 48 -2.55 -13.22 5.77
CA ARG A 48 -3.87 -12.61 5.85
C ARG A 48 -4.25 -12.25 7.29
N THR A 49 -3.94 -11.02 7.69
CA THR A 49 -4.25 -10.46 9.02
C THR A 49 -5.56 -9.65 9.05
N HIS A 50 -6.49 -9.90 8.13
CA HIS A 50 -7.80 -9.22 8.06
C HIS A 50 -7.75 -7.67 8.10
N GLY A 51 -6.68 -7.06 7.58
CA GLY A 51 -6.54 -5.60 7.56
C GLY A 51 -5.61 -5.05 8.64
N PHE A 52 -5.42 -5.78 9.75
CA PHE A 52 -4.66 -5.29 10.90
C PHE A 52 -3.16 -5.14 10.61
N GLY A 53 -2.57 -6.02 9.79
CA GLY A 53 -1.16 -5.90 9.38
C GLY A 53 -0.87 -4.62 8.62
N PHE A 54 -1.80 -4.16 7.76
CA PHE A 54 -1.65 -2.90 7.04
C PHE A 54 -1.67 -1.69 7.98
N LEU A 55 -2.52 -1.71 9.01
CA LEU A 55 -2.58 -0.63 10.00
C LEU A 55 -1.32 -0.61 10.87
N TYR A 56 -0.85 -1.78 11.31
CA TYR A 56 0.42 -1.92 12.02
C TYR A 56 1.58 -1.37 11.19
N GLU A 57 1.68 -1.77 9.92
CA GLU A 57 2.72 -1.30 9.02
C GLU A 57 2.64 0.21 8.83
N ALA A 58 1.46 0.78 8.60
CA ALA A 58 1.31 2.22 8.43
C ALA A 58 1.81 2.99 9.65
N VAL A 59 1.48 2.50 10.86
CA VAL A 59 1.98 3.08 12.11
C VAL A 59 3.50 2.94 12.22
N ALA A 60 4.07 1.76 11.93
CA ALA A 60 5.51 1.54 11.97
C ALA A 60 6.26 2.46 10.99
N GLN A 61 5.75 2.62 9.77
CA GLN A 61 6.31 3.49 8.73
C GLN A 61 6.28 4.96 9.15
N LEU A 62 5.12 5.46 9.61
CA LEU A 62 4.97 6.83 10.12
C LEU A 62 5.81 7.07 11.39
N ARG A 63 6.06 6.01 12.17
CA ARG A 63 6.93 6.11 13.34
C ARG A 63 8.42 6.11 13.02
N HIS A 64 8.79 5.75 11.80
CA HIS A 64 10.15 5.45 11.37
C HIS A 64 10.77 4.25 12.12
N GLU A 65 9.95 3.23 12.37
CA GLU A 65 10.28 2.02 13.14
C GLU A 65 10.19 0.74 12.27
N ALA A 66 10.10 0.86 10.94
CA ALA A 66 9.87 -0.28 10.04
C ALA A 66 11.14 -1.08 9.66
N GLY A 67 12.32 -0.71 10.17
CA GLY A 67 13.59 -1.42 9.92
C GLY A 67 14.00 -1.38 8.44
N GLU A 68 14.48 -2.51 7.90
CA GLU A 68 14.98 -2.61 6.51
C GLU A 68 13.96 -2.23 5.42
N ARG A 69 12.67 -2.28 5.74
CA ARG A 69 11.58 -1.92 4.82
C ARG A 69 11.07 -0.49 5.02
N GLN A 70 11.82 0.36 5.73
CA GLN A 70 11.42 1.73 5.98
C GLN A 70 11.36 2.55 4.69
N VAL A 71 10.20 3.13 4.41
CA VAL A 71 10.02 4.11 3.34
C VAL A 71 10.67 5.42 3.79
N ARG A 72 11.50 5.99 2.90
CA ARG A 72 12.19 7.26 3.14
C ARG A 72 11.19 8.40 3.34
N ASP A 73 11.38 9.18 4.39
CA ASP A 73 10.58 10.39 4.69
C ASP A 73 9.06 10.14 4.73
N ALA A 74 8.62 8.94 5.16
CA ALA A 74 7.21 8.58 5.28
C ALA A 74 6.44 9.51 6.25
N ARG A 75 5.52 10.32 5.72
CA ARG A 75 4.68 11.26 6.48
C ARG A 75 3.18 11.04 6.32
N THR A 76 2.79 10.41 5.22
CA THR A 76 1.38 10.14 4.90
C THR A 76 1.27 8.72 4.38
N VAL A 77 0.33 7.96 4.91
CA VAL A 77 0.06 6.58 4.47
C VAL A 77 -1.44 6.40 4.27
N VAL A 78 -1.81 5.79 3.15
CA VAL A 78 -3.18 5.31 2.91
C VAL A 78 -3.25 3.81 3.16
N VAL A 79 -4.22 3.39 3.97
CA VAL A 79 -4.52 1.98 4.24
C VAL A 79 -5.89 1.65 3.67
N THR A 80 -5.93 0.69 2.76
CA THR A 80 -7.15 0.17 2.17
C THR A 80 -7.45 -1.22 2.71
N SER A 81 -8.68 -1.49 3.10
CA SER A 81 -9.14 -2.81 3.51
C SER A 81 -10.32 -3.26 2.65
N GLY A 82 -10.33 -4.55 2.31
CA GLY A 82 -11.34 -5.16 1.45
C GLY A 82 -11.00 -5.12 -0.04
N GLY A 83 -11.85 -5.75 -0.83
CA GLY A 83 -11.77 -5.85 -2.30
C GLY A 83 -13.16 -5.93 -2.93
N GLY A 84 -14.11 -5.18 -2.34
CA GLY A 84 -15.54 -5.25 -2.61
C GLY A 84 -16.32 -4.62 -1.45
N THR A 85 -17.55 -5.08 -1.21
CA THR A 85 -18.37 -4.61 -0.09
C THR A 85 -18.41 -5.66 1.03
N PRO A 86 -18.04 -5.32 2.28
CA PRO A 86 -17.58 -4.01 2.76
C PRO A 86 -16.10 -3.72 2.44
N SER A 87 -15.79 -2.43 2.23
CA SER A 87 -14.43 -1.89 2.10
C SER A 87 -14.28 -0.61 2.93
N GLY A 88 -13.03 -0.26 3.24
CA GLY A 88 -12.71 0.95 3.99
C GLY A 88 -11.34 1.50 3.61
N VAL A 89 -11.19 2.81 3.77
CA VAL A 89 -9.95 3.54 3.52
C VAL A 89 -9.64 4.41 4.72
N LEU A 90 -8.38 4.42 5.15
CA LEU A 90 -7.85 5.28 6.21
C LEU A 90 -6.68 6.07 5.64
N LEU A 91 -6.67 7.38 5.87
CA LEU A 91 -5.51 8.23 5.61
C LEU A 91 -4.89 8.61 6.96
N LEU A 92 -3.63 8.25 7.15
CA LEU A 92 -2.86 8.49 8.36
C LEU A 92 -1.72 9.45 8.05
N GLN A 93 -1.46 10.40 8.94
CA GLN A 93 -0.42 11.41 8.75
C GLN A 93 0.35 11.65 10.05
N ARG A 94 1.65 11.97 9.94
CA ARG A 94 2.50 12.41 11.04
C ARG A 94 3.30 13.65 10.67
#